data_AF-A0A9Q1HJI6-F1
#
_entry.id   AF-A0A9Q1HJI6-F1
#
_cell.length_a   1.000
_cell.length_b   1.000
_cell.length_c   1.000
_cell.angle_alpha   90.00
_cell.angle_beta   90.00
_cell.angle_gamma   90.00
#
_symmetry.space_group_name_H-M   'P 1'
#
loop_
_entity.id
_entity.type
_entity.pdbx_description
1 polymer ?
#
loop_
_entity_poly.entity_id
_entity_poly.type
_entity_poly.pdbx_seq_one_letter_code
_entity_poly.pdbx_strand_id
1 'polypeptide(L)'
;MKFPVRYDCENGTVILNKATISPRKGIRGDDVIIFAGGFRDRRLWERLKRTRDPTQLWVFNTDESPLTTMEYIPPRKYRSKINFNLTFTYHSRSAISIPYGQFTLFEKPHSSNESGVAEIDYHSLRPKFVAWISSHCSTISWDRTRFVKDLSYYLPIDKFGKCGDLECARKNQSCPEIFKQYKFILAFENSCCPEYITEKFWRTLRGTENVPVVIGANKEDYERLGPPNSFVYAGDFESMQSLADYLNKVAEDPKLYNSFFKWKSIGRIRESDFSDRRIVYRDSMCHLLEFVKKQRNSKENSAGEGWDLYDSSWLGGCKGCSNKEWIRKYNKSAGSRFTFN
;
A
#
# COMPACT_ATOMS: atom_id res chain seq x y z
N MET A 1 -20.13 -12.20 -3.40
CA MET A 1 -20.53 -12.36 -1.99
C MET A 1 -22.01 -12.04 -1.87
N LYS A 2 -22.80 -12.90 -1.22
CA LYS A 2 -24.22 -12.63 -0.92
C LYS A 2 -24.29 -11.87 0.41
N PHE A 3 -25.22 -10.93 0.53
CA PHE A 3 -25.45 -10.13 1.74
C PHE A 3 -26.90 -10.38 2.24
N PRO A 4 -27.18 -10.26 3.55
CA PRO A 4 -26.25 -9.90 4.64
C PRO A 4 -25.19 -10.98 4.92
N VAL A 5 -24.05 -10.58 5.48
CA VAL A 5 -23.03 -11.51 5.99
C VAL A 5 -22.94 -11.36 7.48
N ARG A 6 -22.97 -12.48 8.20
CA ARG A 6 -22.82 -12.53 9.66
C ARG A 6 -21.38 -12.93 10.01
N TYR A 7 -20.75 -12.18 10.89
CA TYR A 7 -19.46 -12.51 11.49
C TYR A 7 -19.63 -12.63 13.00
N ASP A 8 -19.34 -13.81 13.53
CA ASP A 8 -19.25 -14.02 14.97
C ASP A 8 -17.81 -13.81 15.41
N CYS A 9 -17.59 -12.72 16.16
CA CYS A 9 -16.33 -12.31 16.78
C CYS A 9 -16.35 -12.70 18.26
N GLU A 10 -15.17 -12.73 18.89
CA GLU A 10 -15.05 -13.09 20.31
C GLU A 10 -15.92 -12.19 21.20
N ASN A 11 -15.96 -10.89 20.89
CA ASN A 11 -16.70 -9.90 21.64
C ASN A 11 -18.03 -9.51 20.99
N GLY A 12 -18.68 -10.38 20.21
CA GLY A 12 -20.04 -10.15 19.69
C GLY A 12 -20.18 -10.40 18.20
N THR A 13 -21.28 -9.96 17.61
CA THR A 13 -21.63 -10.26 16.22
C THR A 13 -21.67 -9.01 15.37
N VAL A 14 -21.08 -9.07 14.17
CA VAL A 14 -21.26 -8.06 13.11
C VAL A 14 -22.21 -8.59 12.04
N ILE A 15 -23.23 -7.80 11.70
CA ILE A 15 -24.10 -8.05 10.54
C ILE A 15 -23.74 -7.04 9.47
N LEU A 16 -23.00 -7.47 8.46
CA LEU A 16 -22.60 -6.62 7.35
C LEU A 16 -23.68 -6.63 6.27
N ASN A 17 -24.25 -5.47 6.00
CA ASN A 17 -25.21 -5.24 4.92
C ASN A 17 -24.55 -4.54 3.75
N LYS A 18 -24.94 -4.89 2.52
CA LYS A 18 -24.60 -4.08 1.34
C LYS A 18 -25.65 -3.00 1.14
N ALA A 19 -25.25 -1.75 1.33
CA ALA A 19 -26.08 -0.60 0.99
C ALA A 19 -25.83 -0.20 -0.48
N THR A 20 -26.89 -0.19 -1.29
CA THR A 20 -26.91 0.57 -2.54
C THR A 20 -27.57 1.90 -2.23
N ILE A 21 -26.79 2.98 -2.20
CA ILE A 21 -27.36 4.29 -1.89
C ILE A 21 -28.07 4.82 -3.13
N SER A 22 -29.40 4.72 -3.13
CA SER A 22 -30.27 5.31 -4.16
C SER A 22 -30.90 6.61 -3.64
N PRO A 23 -31.49 7.44 -4.51
CA PRO A 23 -32.24 8.62 -4.10
C PRO A 23 -33.34 8.37 -3.06
N ARG A 24 -33.83 7.12 -2.96
CA ARG A 24 -34.97 6.73 -2.12
C ARG A 24 -34.57 5.91 -0.89
N LYS A 25 -33.33 5.41 -0.80
CA LYS A 25 -32.87 4.55 0.31
C LYS A 25 -31.78 5.28 1.10
N GLY A 26 -32.09 5.62 2.35
CA GLY A 26 -31.17 6.30 3.28
C GLY A 26 -30.21 5.33 3.97
N ILE A 27 -29.44 5.86 4.92
CA ILE A 27 -28.49 5.14 5.79
C ILE A 27 -29.00 5.01 7.24
N ARG A 28 -30.31 5.18 7.47
CA ARG A 28 -30.88 5.19 8.83
C ARG A 28 -31.05 3.77 9.37
N GLY A 29 -30.78 3.60 10.66
CA GLY A 29 -30.94 2.33 11.38
C GLY A 29 -29.66 1.49 11.50
N ASP A 30 -28.58 1.87 10.80
CA ASP A 30 -27.28 1.23 10.94
C ASP A 30 -26.40 1.95 11.98
N ASP A 31 -25.73 1.21 12.85
CA ASP A 31 -24.76 1.74 13.83
C ASP A 31 -23.52 2.38 13.17
N VAL A 32 -23.06 1.77 12.07
CA VAL A 32 -21.78 2.09 11.41
C VAL A 32 -21.97 2.09 9.90
N ILE A 33 -21.49 3.13 9.22
CA ILE A 33 -21.46 3.22 7.76
C ILE A 33 -20.00 3.23 7.29
N ILE A 34 -19.65 2.26 6.47
CA ILE A 34 -18.30 2.12 5.93
C ILE A 34 -18.29 2.57 4.47
N PHE A 35 -17.45 3.56 4.17
CA PHE A 35 -17.30 4.13 2.84
C PHE A 35 -16.19 3.38 2.12
N ALA A 36 -16.56 2.43 1.25
CA ALA A 36 -15.64 1.54 0.54
C ALA A 36 -15.92 1.45 -0.98
N GLY A 37 -16.55 2.48 -1.55
CA GLY A 37 -16.92 2.54 -2.96
C GLY A 37 -17.12 3.97 -3.46
N GLY A 38 -17.05 4.16 -4.78
CA GLY A 38 -17.04 5.48 -5.43
C GLY A 38 -18.37 6.25 -5.31
N PHE A 39 -18.34 7.39 -4.63
CA PHE A 39 -19.44 8.34 -4.58
C PHE A 39 -19.23 9.42 -5.64
N ARG A 40 -19.60 9.12 -6.89
CA ARG A 40 -19.46 10.05 -8.01
C ARG A 40 -20.44 11.22 -7.96
N ASP A 41 -21.58 11.05 -7.29
CA ASP A 41 -22.60 12.08 -7.18
C ASP A 41 -22.33 13.03 -6.00
N ARG A 42 -22.01 14.29 -6.31
CA ARG A 42 -21.79 15.35 -5.31
C ARG A 42 -23.04 15.65 -4.48
N ARG A 43 -24.25 15.47 -5.03
CA ARG A 43 -25.52 15.69 -4.34
C ARG A 43 -25.79 14.60 -3.31
N LEU A 44 -25.17 13.43 -3.48
CA LEU A 44 -25.28 12.33 -2.54
C LEU A 44 -24.58 12.64 -1.21
N TRP A 45 -23.41 13.28 -1.21
CA TRP A 45 -22.71 13.68 0.02
C TRP A 45 -23.56 14.60 0.92
N GLU A 46 -24.22 15.60 0.32
CA GLU A 46 -25.14 16.50 1.04
C GLU A 46 -26.36 15.75 1.60
N ARG A 47 -26.92 14.84 0.80
CA ARG A 47 -28.04 14.01 1.26
C ARG A 47 -27.63 13.14 2.44
N LEU A 48 -26.49 12.44 2.34
CA LEU A 48 -25.99 11.58 3.40
C LEU A 48 -25.79 12.38 4.69
N LYS A 49 -25.23 13.58 4.60
CA LYS A 49 -25.07 14.46 5.76
C LYS A 49 -26.42 14.85 6.37
N ARG A 50 -27.40 15.23 5.56
CA ARG A 50 -28.75 15.61 6.02
C ARG A 50 -29.52 14.45 6.66
N THR A 51 -29.32 13.23 6.17
CA THR A 51 -30.03 12.04 6.66
C THR A 51 -29.28 11.28 7.75
N ARG A 52 -28.05 11.70 8.08
CA ARG A 52 -27.18 11.05 9.06
C ARG A 52 -27.82 11.07 10.44
N ASP A 53 -27.87 9.91 11.08
CA ASP A 53 -28.18 9.81 12.50
C ASP A 53 -26.96 10.29 13.32
N PRO A 54 -27.13 11.20 14.31
CA PRO A 54 -26.02 11.66 15.14
C PRO A 54 -25.28 10.54 15.88
N THR A 55 -25.95 9.42 16.17
CA THR A 55 -25.35 8.26 16.86
C THR A 55 -24.54 7.35 15.93
N GLN A 56 -24.66 7.55 14.62
CA GLN A 56 -24.01 6.74 13.60
C GLN A 56 -22.55 7.11 13.39
N LEU A 57 -21.69 6.10 13.38
CA LEU A 57 -20.28 6.22 13.07
C LEU A 57 -20.03 6.08 11.57
N TRP A 58 -19.32 7.04 10.99
CA TRP A 58 -18.87 6.99 9.59
C TRP A 58 -17.40 6.61 9.54
N VAL A 59 -17.08 5.58 8.76
CA VAL A 59 -15.73 5.03 8.61
C VAL A 59 -15.24 5.26 7.18
N PHE A 60 -14.17 6.02 7.02
CA PHE A 60 -13.43 6.08 5.75
C PHE A 60 -12.57 4.83 5.61
N ASN A 61 -12.77 4.04 4.56
CA ASN A 61 -12.02 2.81 4.37
C ASN A 61 -11.40 2.72 2.98
N THR A 62 -10.13 2.34 2.92
CA THR A 62 -9.49 1.90 1.68
C THR A 62 -8.16 1.17 1.92
N ASP A 63 -7.88 0.16 1.10
CA ASP A 63 -6.56 -0.45 0.93
C ASP A 63 -5.73 0.26 -0.18
N GLU A 64 -6.32 1.18 -0.92
CA GLU A 64 -5.76 1.81 -2.12
C GLU A 64 -5.23 3.23 -1.83
N SER A 65 -4.39 3.75 -2.74
CA SER A 65 -3.81 5.09 -2.61
C SER A 65 -4.86 6.22 -2.60
N PRO A 66 -4.57 7.39 -2.00
CA PRO A 66 -5.45 8.57 -2.06
C PRO A 66 -5.87 8.96 -3.48
N LEU A 67 -4.96 8.81 -4.44
CA LEU A 67 -5.18 9.18 -5.84
C LEU A 67 -6.12 8.25 -6.58
N THR A 68 -6.14 6.96 -6.23
CA THR A 68 -7.07 5.97 -6.81
C THR A 68 -8.43 5.97 -6.10
N THR A 69 -8.54 6.66 -4.97
CA THR A 69 -9.69 6.66 -4.07
C THR A 69 -10.31 8.04 -3.89
N MET A 70 -9.98 9.00 -4.75
CA MET A 70 -10.51 10.37 -4.66
C MET A 70 -12.05 10.43 -4.68
N GLU A 71 -12.72 9.47 -5.33
CA GLU A 71 -14.18 9.36 -5.32
C GLU A 71 -14.76 8.95 -3.94
N TYR A 72 -13.91 8.54 -3.00
CA TYR A 72 -14.30 8.13 -1.64
C TYR A 72 -14.20 9.32 -0.67
N ILE A 73 -13.49 10.37 -1.07
CA ILE A 73 -13.24 11.57 -0.28
C ILE A 73 -14.35 12.60 -0.58
N PRO A 74 -15.00 13.18 0.44
CA PRO A 74 -15.98 14.25 0.24
C PRO A 74 -15.33 15.44 -0.49
N PRO A 75 -15.99 16.06 -1.48
CA PRO A 75 -15.47 17.24 -2.17
C PRO A 75 -14.93 18.32 -1.23
N ARG A 76 -13.87 19.03 -1.63
CA ARG A 76 -13.13 19.98 -0.76
C ARG A 76 -14.02 21.03 -0.09
N LYS A 77 -15.04 21.55 -0.78
CA LYS A 77 -16.03 22.49 -0.21
C LYS A 77 -16.85 21.93 0.97
N TYR A 78 -16.86 20.61 1.14
CA TYR A 78 -17.52 19.90 2.24
C TYR A 78 -16.53 19.37 3.29
N ARG A 79 -15.22 19.61 3.13
CA ARG A 79 -14.17 19.18 4.07
C ARG A 79 -14.47 19.60 5.51
N SER A 80 -14.98 20.81 5.73
CA SER A 80 -15.36 21.30 7.06
C SER A 80 -16.74 20.81 7.55
N LYS A 81 -17.54 20.20 6.67
CA LYS A 81 -18.93 19.82 6.93
C LYS A 81 -19.11 18.30 7.08
N ILE A 82 -18.26 17.51 6.43
CA ILE A 82 -18.34 16.05 6.41
C ILE A 82 -17.07 15.49 7.06
N ASN A 83 -17.24 15.02 8.29
CA ASN A 83 -16.19 14.37 9.06
C ASN A 83 -16.53 12.88 9.19
N PHE A 84 -15.55 12.05 8.86
CA PHE A 84 -15.55 10.66 9.28
C PHE A 84 -15.23 10.61 10.77
N ASN A 85 -15.85 9.67 11.49
CA ASN A 85 -15.49 9.43 12.89
C ASN A 85 -14.19 8.62 12.94
N LEU A 86 -14.07 7.66 12.03
CA LEU A 86 -13.01 6.66 12.02
C LEU A 86 -12.41 6.52 10.64
N THR A 87 -11.16 6.08 10.62
CA THR A 87 -10.44 5.73 9.43
C THR A 87 -9.88 4.33 9.55
N PHE A 88 -9.97 3.59 8.45
CA PHE A 88 -9.51 2.22 8.36
C PHE A 88 -8.73 2.06 7.06
N THR A 89 -7.41 2.21 7.12
CA THR A 89 -6.54 2.25 5.94
C THR A 89 -5.17 1.63 6.23
N TYR A 90 -4.25 1.65 5.26
CA TYR A 90 -2.87 1.22 5.45
C TYR A 90 -2.01 2.21 6.27
N HIS A 91 -2.47 3.45 6.45
CA HIS A 91 -1.66 4.54 7.00
C HIS A 91 -1.54 4.43 8.53
N SER A 92 -0.38 4.78 9.08
CA SER A 92 -0.05 4.69 10.50
C SER A 92 -0.91 5.62 11.38
N ARG A 93 -1.32 6.78 10.84
CA ARG A 93 -2.26 7.71 11.50
C ARG A 93 -3.73 7.28 11.42
N SER A 94 -4.05 6.16 10.78
CA SER A 94 -5.42 5.66 10.68
C SER A 94 -5.88 5.12 12.03
N ALA A 95 -7.16 5.33 12.39
CA ALA A 95 -7.70 4.82 13.65
C ALA A 95 -7.59 3.28 13.74
N ILE A 96 -7.79 2.62 12.60
CA ILE A 96 -7.52 1.21 12.40
C ILE A 96 -6.51 1.10 11.25
N SER A 97 -5.25 0.89 11.59
CA SER A 97 -4.15 0.77 10.61
C SER A 97 -3.86 -0.69 10.29
N ILE A 98 -4.04 -1.09 9.03
CA ILE A 98 -3.65 -2.41 8.53
C ILE A 98 -2.78 -2.23 7.28
N PRO A 99 -1.46 -2.02 7.44
CA PRO A 99 -0.54 -1.89 6.32
C PRO A 99 -0.42 -3.21 5.55
N TYR A 100 0.20 -3.18 4.37
CA TYR A 100 0.43 -4.40 3.57
C TYR A 100 1.44 -5.35 4.22
N GLY A 101 2.35 -4.82 5.03
CA GLY A 101 3.27 -5.59 5.83
C GLY A 101 3.87 -4.74 6.94
N GLN A 102 4.53 -5.42 7.87
CA GLN A 102 5.18 -4.82 9.02
C GLN A 102 6.51 -5.53 9.27
N PHE A 103 7.57 -4.75 9.50
CA PHE A 103 8.82 -5.26 10.02
C PHE A 103 8.81 -5.17 11.55
N THR A 104 9.22 -6.24 12.22
CA THR A 104 9.27 -6.33 13.69
C THR A 104 10.64 -6.85 14.12
N LEU A 105 11.28 -6.15 15.05
CA LEU A 105 12.54 -6.59 15.63
C LEU A 105 12.31 -7.82 16.51
N PHE A 106 13.31 -8.69 16.57
CA PHE A 106 13.34 -9.76 17.55
C PHE A 106 13.65 -9.19 18.93
N GLU A 107 13.08 -9.79 19.99
CA GLU A 107 13.41 -9.42 21.38
C GLU A 107 14.90 -9.61 21.69
N LYS A 108 15.50 -10.64 21.08
CA LYS A 108 16.95 -10.86 21.04
C LYS A 108 17.35 -11.09 19.58
N PRO A 109 18.27 -10.29 19.02
CA PRO A 109 18.81 -10.55 17.69
C PRO A 109 19.37 -11.97 17.64
N HIS A 110 19.12 -12.70 16.56
CA HIS A 110 19.82 -13.96 16.37
C HIS A 110 21.30 -13.64 16.17
N SER A 111 22.16 -14.11 17.07
CA SER A 111 23.57 -14.13 16.74
C SER A 111 23.76 -15.10 15.57
N SER A 112 24.57 -14.71 14.60
CA SER A 112 24.91 -15.54 13.43
C SER A 112 25.45 -16.93 13.82
N ASN A 113 25.88 -17.10 15.08
CA ASN A 113 26.48 -18.32 15.60
C ASN A 113 25.51 -19.20 16.42
N GLU A 114 24.39 -18.68 16.93
CA GLU A 114 23.45 -19.45 17.76
C GLU A 114 22.44 -20.29 16.97
N SER A 115 22.22 -19.96 15.70
CA SER A 115 21.21 -20.66 14.88
C SER A 115 21.75 -21.92 14.18
N GLY A 116 23.07 -22.12 14.11
CA GLY A 116 23.70 -23.21 13.33
C GLY A 116 23.39 -23.16 11.82
N VAL A 117 22.73 -22.11 11.34
CA VAL A 117 22.38 -21.90 9.92
C VAL A 117 23.53 -21.16 9.27
N ALA A 118 24.21 -21.80 8.31
CA ALA A 118 25.22 -21.16 7.48
C ALA A 118 24.64 -19.89 6.84
N GLU A 119 25.44 -18.82 6.77
CA GLU A 119 25.05 -17.57 6.11
C GLU A 119 24.63 -17.88 4.66
N ILE A 120 23.36 -17.62 4.34
CA ILE A 120 22.81 -17.94 3.02
C ILE A 120 23.44 -16.99 2.00
N ASP A 121 24.14 -17.54 1.01
CA ASP A 121 24.61 -16.77 -0.14
C ASP A 121 23.46 -16.55 -1.14
N TYR A 122 22.70 -15.49 -0.91
CA TYR A 122 21.61 -15.09 -1.80
C TYR A 122 22.10 -14.68 -3.19
N HIS A 123 23.35 -14.25 -3.34
CA HIS A 123 23.90 -13.84 -4.63
C HIS A 123 23.98 -15.03 -5.59
N SER A 124 24.56 -16.15 -5.14
CA SER A 124 24.71 -17.38 -5.94
C SER A 124 23.37 -18.05 -6.29
N LEU A 125 22.35 -17.87 -5.44
CA LEU A 125 21.00 -18.40 -5.69
C LEU A 125 20.21 -17.59 -6.74
N ARG A 126 20.73 -16.44 -7.17
CA ARG A 126 20.02 -15.46 -7.99
C ARG A 126 20.81 -15.14 -9.26
N PRO A 127 20.77 -16.02 -10.27
CA PRO A 127 21.54 -15.85 -11.50
C PRO A 127 20.95 -14.80 -12.45
N LYS A 128 19.66 -14.46 -12.34
CA LYS A 128 19.00 -13.48 -13.21
C LYS A 128 19.09 -12.08 -12.63
N PHE A 129 19.08 -11.06 -13.49
CA PHE A 129 19.38 -9.70 -13.06
C PHE A 129 18.18 -8.95 -12.47
N VAL A 130 17.32 -8.38 -13.32
CA VAL A 130 16.18 -7.54 -12.92
C VAL A 130 14.89 -8.07 -13.53
N ALA A 131 13.82 -8.16 -12.73
CA ALA A 131 12.47 -8.40 -13.22
C ALA A 131 11.48 -7.31 -12.80
N TRP A 132 10.46 -7.10 -13.63
CA TRP A 132 9.31 -6.27 -13.32
C TRP A 132 8.01 -7.05 -13.54
N ILE A 133 7.16 -7.12 -12.51
CA ILE A 133 5.89 -7.84 -12.58
C ILE A 133 4.75 -6.84 -12.47
N SER A 134 3.98 -6.64 -13.54
CA SER A 134 2.86 -5.69 -13.53
C SER A 134 1.73 -6.12 -14.44
N SER A 135 0.50 -5.86 -13.98
CA SER A 135 -0.72 -6.04 -14.78
C SER A 135 -1.57 -4.77 -14.88
N HIS A 136 -1.08 -3.66 -14.32
CA HIS A 136 -1.77 -2.38 -14.26
C HIS A 136 -0.92 -1.28 -14.91
N CYS A 137 -0.93 -1.22 -16.24
CA CYS A 137 0.11 -0.51 -17.00
C CYS A 137 -0.08 1.02 -17.00
N SER A 138 -1.32 1.48 -16.92
CA SER A 138 -1.63 2.91 -16.85
C SER A 138 -1.93 3.31 -15.41
N THR A 139 -1.10 4.15 -14.80
CA THR A 139 -1.41 4.77 -13.49
C THR A 139 -1.92 6.19 -13.65
N ILE A 140 -2.46 6.74 -12.55
CA ILE A 140 -3.08 8.06 -12.53
C ILE A 140 -2.02 9.17 -12.48
N SER A 141 -1.01 9.07 -11.61
CA SER A 141 -0.10 10.18 -11.30
C SER A 141 1.28 10.09 -11.94
N TRP A 142 1.70 8.92 -12.43
CA TRP A 142 3.01 8.79 -13.07
C TRP A 142 3.10 7.62 -14.06
N ASP A 143 4.06 7.67 -14.97
CA ASP A 143 4.21 6.69 -16.04
C ASP A 143 5.26 5.63 -15.70
N ARG A 144 4.84 4.62 -14.94
CA ARG A 144 5.64 3.45 -14.59
C ARG A 144 6.15 2.67 -15.79
N THR A 145 5.28 2.49 -16.78
CA THR A 145 5.59 1.67 -17.95
C THR A 145 6.66 2.37 -18.79
N ARG A 146 6.55 3.69 -18.95
CA ARG A 146 7.60 4.49 -19.60
C ARG A 146 8.89 4.50 -18.77
N PHE A 147 8.81 4.62 -17.44
CA PHE A 147 10.02 4.55 -16.59
C PHE A 147 10.77 3.23 -16.80
N VAL A 148 10.07 2.09 -16.76
CA VAL A 148 10.68 0.76 -16.95
C VAL A 148 11.19 0.60 -18.38
N LYS A 149 10.45 1.08 -19.38
CA LYS A 149 10.92 1.10 -20.78
C LYS A 149 12.23 1.87 -20.91
N ASP A 150 12.29 3.08 -20.36
CA ASP A 150 13.48 3.91 -20.47
C ASP A 150 14.67 3.30 -19.70
N LEU A 151 14.42 2.69 -18.53
CA LEU A 151 15.46 1.99 -17.76
C LEU A 151 16.02 0.78 -18.52
N SER A 152 15.18 0.11 -19.33
CA SER A 152 15.61 -1.04 -20.13
C SER A 152 16.64 -0.71 -21.22
N TYR A 153 16.87 0.57 -21.52
CA TYR A 153 17.97 1.00 -22.39
C TYR A 153 19.34 0.95 -21.71
N TYR A 154 19.38 0.94 -20.37
CA TYR A 154 20.63 0.94 -19.59
C TYR A 154 20.96 -0.43 -18.98
N LEU A 155 19.96 -1.30 -18.82
CA LEU A 155 20.14 -2.63 -18.23
C LEU A 155 19.04 -3.60 -18.71
N PRO A 156 19.31 -4.93 -18.76
CA PRO A 156 18.29 -5.89 -19.17
C PRO A 156 17.22 -6.09 -18.08
N ILE A 157 15.94 -5.95 -18.48
CA ILE A 157 14.77 -6.11 -17.60
C ILE A 157 13.81 -7.13 -18.20
N ASP A 158 13.57 -8.21 -17.46
CA ASP A 158 12.51 -9.15 -17.79
C ASP A 158 11.16 -8.61 -17.29
N LYS A 159 10.23 -8.38 -18.22
CA LYS A 159 8.92 -7.78 -17.92
C LYS A 159 7.82 -8.85 -17.98
N PHE A 160 7.17 -9.10 -16.85
CA PHE A 160 6.12 -10.11 -16.70
C PHE A 160 4.72 -9.51 -16.52
N GLY A 161 3.72 -10.24 -16.99
CA GLY A 161 2.30 -9.90 -16.83
C GLY A 161 1.80 -9.01 -17.97
N LYS A 162 0.61 -8.41 -17.81
CA LYS A 162 -0.05 -7.65 -18.90
C LYS A 162 0.72 -6.42 -19.39
N CYS A 163 1.76 -5.99 -18.66
CA CYS A 163 2.60 -4.84 -19.03
C CYS A 163 3.96 -5.24 -19.61
N GLY A 164 4.18 -6.53 -19.83
CA GLY A 164 5.40 -7.08 -20.38
C GLY A 164 5.11 -8.17 -21.40
N ASP A 165 6.19 -8.75 -21.91
CA ASP A 165 6.14 -9.73 -22.99
C ASP A 165 6.27 -11.17 -22.47
N LEU A 166 6.62 -11.33 -21.18
CA LEU A 166 6.74 -12.62 -20.51
C LEU A 166 5.48 -12.95 -19.71
N GLU A 167 5.05 -14.21 -19.79
CA GLU A 167 3.88 -14.66 -19.07
C GLU A 167 4.24 -15.23 -17.70
N CYS A 168 3.54 -14.73 -16.68
CA CYS A 168 3.43 -15.39 -15.40
C CYS A 168 2.02 -15.16 -14.88
N ALA A 169 1.09 -16.03 -15.26
CA ALA A 169 -0.30 -15.89 -14.86
C ALA A 169 -0.40 -15.87 -13.33
N ARG A 170 -1.17 -14.93 -12.77
CA ARG A 170 -1.31 -14.74 -11.31
C ARG A 170 -1.80 -15.98 -10.54
N LYS A 171 -2.37 -16.96 -11.25
CA LYS A 171 -2.83 -18.26 -10.72
C LYS A 171 -1.83 -19.41 -10.90
N ASN A 172 -0.72 -19.17 -11.60
CA ASN A 172 0.30 -20.18 -11.77
C ASN A 172 1.17 -20.25 -10.51
N GLN A 173 1.12 -21.39 -9.82
CA GLN A 173 1.83 -21.62 -8.57
C GLN A 173 3.36 -21.63 -8.75
N SER A 174 3.87 -21.81 -9.97
CA SER A 174 5.32 -21.78 -10.21
C SER A 174 5.91 -20.37 -10.35
N CYS A 175 5.07 -19.33 -10.47
CA CYS A 175 5.54 -17.96 -10.67
C CYS A 175 6.51 -17.45 -9.59
N PRO A 176 6.24 -17.65 -8.29
CA PRO A 176 7.18 -17.24 -7.24
C PRO A 176 8.57 -17.88 -7.40
N GLU A 177 8.65 -19.14 -7.82
CA GLU A 177 9.92 -19.85 -8.02
C GLU A 177 10.73 -19.28 -9.19
N ILE A 178 10.07 -18.79 -10.24
CA ILE A 178 10.74 -18.05 -11.32
C ILE A 178 11.36 -16.77 -10.77
N PHE A 179 10.61 -16.02 -9.95
CA PHE A 179 11.06 -14.72 -9.43
C PHE A 179 12.18 -14.85 -8.39
N LYS A 180 12.25 -15.96 -7.65
CA LYS A 180 13.36 -16.25 -6.74
C LYS A 180 14.73 -16.29 -7.43
N GLN A 181 14.81 -16.46 -8.75
CA GLN A 181 16.06 -16.48 -9.50
C GLN A 181 16.63 -15.08 -9.80
N TYR A 182 15.85 -14.01 -9.60
CA TYR A 182 16.29 -12.65 -9.91
C TYR A 182 17.06 -12.02 -8.75
N LYS A 183 18.02 -11.14 -9.02
CA LYS A 183 18.68 -10.35 -7.99
C LYS A 183 17.77 -9.23 -7.50
N PHE A 184 17.11 -8.56 -8.44
CA PHE A 184 16.27 -7.39 -8.17
C PHE A 184 14.86 -7.54 -8.73
N ILE A 185 13.88 -7.02 -7.98
CA ILE A 185 12.52 -6.83 -8.46
C ILE A 185 12.20 -5.34 -8.44
N LEU A 186 11.69 -4.81 -9.56
CA LEU A 186 11.21 -3.44 -9.64
C LEU A 186 9.85 -3.32 -8.92
N ALA A 187 9.88 -2.97 -7.64
CA ALA A 187 8.72 -2.84 -6.76
C ALA A 187 8.07 -1.45 -6.87
N PHE A 188 7.73 -1.04 -8.10
CA PHE A 188 7.22 0.30 -8.38
C PHE A 188 5.72 0.43 -8.10
N GLU A 189 5.34 1.41 -7.28
CA GLU A 189 3.97 1.58 -6.83
C GLU A 189 3.07 2.34 -7.79
N ASN A 190 1.80 1.99 -7.79
CA ASN A 190 0.82 2.61 -8.69
C ASN A 190 0.67 4.13 -8.45
N SER A 191 1.00 4.58 -7.25
CA SER A 191 0.89 5.98 -6.82
C SER A 191 2.05 6.32 -5.91
N CYS A 192 2.57 7.54 -6.03
CA CYS A 192 3.59 8.05 -5.13
C CYS A 192 2.92 8.90 -4.05
N CYS A 193 2.66 8.27 -2.90
CA CYS A 193 1.89 8.80 -1.79
C CYS A 193 2.53 8.37 -0.45
N PRO A 194 2.36 9.16 0.63
CA PRO A 194 2.90 8.82 1.95
C PRO A 194 2.48 7.42 2.38
N GLU A 195 3.45 6.66 2.89
CA GLU A 195 3.30 5.29 3.41
C GLU A 195 2.65 4.26 2.47
N TYR A 196 2.41 4.58 1.18
CA TYR A 196 1.80 3.64 0.24
C TYR A 196 2.81 2.61 -0.25
N ILE A 197 3.13 1.66 0.63
CA ILE A 197 4.10 0.58 0.44
C ILE A 197 3.31 -0.73 0.44
N THR A 198 3.17 -1.36 -0.73
CA THR A 198 2.20 -2.43 -0.96
C THR A 198 2.84 -3.82 -1.00
N GLU A 199 2.08 -4.82 -1.45
CA GLU A 199 2.58 -6.17 -1.67
C GLU A 199 3.83 -6.22 -2.57
N LYS A 200 4.05 -5.23 -3.44
CA LYS A 200 5.21 -5.20 -4.33
C LYS A 200 6.52 -5.14 -3.54
N PHE A 201 6.57 -4.36 -2.48
CA PHE A 201 7.73 -4.28 -1.60
C PHE A 201 7.80 -5.50 -0.69
N TRP A 202 6.71 -5.77 0.05
CA TRP A 202 6.71 -6.78 1.10
C TRP A 202 6.88 -8.21 0.57
N ARG A 203 6.23 -8.57 -0.54
CA ARG A 203 6.40 -9.90 -1.17
C ARG A 203 7.78 -10.06 -1.80
N THR A 204 8.38 -8.98 -2.28
CA THR A 204 9.75 -9.04 -2.81
C THR A 204 10.72 -9.43 -1.70
N LEU A 205 10.61 -8.81 -0.52
CA LEU A 205 11.50 -9.07 0.60
C LEU A 205 11.26 -10.45 1.25
N ARG A 206 9.99 -10.81 1.47
CA ARG A 206 9.61 -12.00 2.25
C ARG A 206 9.26 -13.20 1.37
N GLY A 207 8.53 -13.00 0.29
CA GLY A 207 7.98 -14.09 -0.54
C GLY A 207 8.98 -14.64 -1.56
N THR A 208 9.67 -13.77 -2.29
CA THR A 208 10.65 -14.15 -3.32
C THR A 208 12.10 -13.85 -2.91
N GLU A 209 12.26 -13.16 -1.77
CA GLU A 209 13.53 -12.86 -1.10
C GLU A 209 14.54 -12.12 -2.00
N ASN A 210 14.10 -11.25 -2.91
CA ASN A 210 14.98 -10.43 -3.73
C ASN A 210 15.25 -9.06 -3.08
N VAL A 211 16.13 -8.27 -3.69
CA VAL A 211 16.30 -6.85 -3.34
C VAL A 211 15.29 -6.01 -4.13
N PRO A 212 14.30 -5.35 -3.50
CA PRO A 212 13.38 -4.45 -4.18
C PRO A 212 14.08 -3.16 -4.61
N VAL A 213 13.86 -2.75 -5.86
CA VAL A 213 14.13 -1.39 -6.35
C VAL A 213 12.82 -0.62 -6.30
N VAL A 214 12.77 0.47 -5.54
CA VAL A 214 11.50 1.12 -5.15
C VAL A 214 11.32 2.51 -5.73
N ILE A 215 10.09 2.80 -6.12
CA ILE A 215 9.52 4.12 -6.39
C ILE A 215 8.07 4.08 -5.91
N GLY A 216 7.65 5.02 -5.06
CA GLY A 216 6.31 5.03 -4.46
C GLY A 216 6.23 6.05 -3.34
N ALA A 217 6.21 5.58 -2.10
CA ALA A 217 6.38 6.43 -0.92
C ALA A 217 7.72 7.19 -0.94
N ASN A 218 7.85 8.19 -0.07
CA ASN A 218 9.13 8.87 0.14
C ASN A 218 10.14 7.90 0.80
N LYS A 219 11.42 8.25 0.78
CA LYS A 219 12.49 7.38 1.29
C LYS A 219 12.33 7.15 2.79
N GLU A 220 11.97 8.19 3.51
CA GLU A 220 11.82 8.19 4.97
C GLU A 220 10.74 7.19 5.42
N ASP A 221 9.67 7.01 4.64
CA ASP A 221 8.63 6.03 4.90
C ASP A 221 9.15 4.60 4.69
N TYR A 222 9.94 4.35 3.63
CA TYR A 222 10.56 3.03 3.44
C TYR A 222 11.57 2.71 4.54
N GLU A 223 12.37 3.70 4.97
CA GLU A 223 13.37 3.51 6.04
C GLU A 223 12.71 3.31 7.41
N ARG A 224 11.62 4.03 7.70
CA ARG A 224 10.90 3.94 8.97
C ARG A 224 10.05 2.67 9.08
N LEU A 225 9.41 2.25 7.98
CA LEU A 225 8.45 1.14 8.00
C LEU A 225 9.07 -0.19 7.56
N GLY A 226 10.01 -0.15 6.61
CA GLY A 226 10.67 -1.33 6.06
C GLY A 226 11.85 -1.80 6.91
N PRO A 227 12.41 -2.99 6.61
CA PRO A 227 13.66 -3.40 7.23
C PRO A 227 14.82 -2.48 6.81
N PRO A 228 15.81 -2.26 7.69
CA PRO A 228 16.95 -1.41 7.37
C PRO A 228 17.82 -2.03 6.28
N ASN A 229 18.40 -1.19 5.42
CA ASN A 229 19.30 -1.60 4.33
C ASN A 229 18.73 -2.74 3.46
N SER A 230 17.42 -2.76 3.20
CA SER A 230 16.79 -3.89 2.49
C SER A 230 16.38 -3.57 1.05
N PHE A 231 16.61 -2.36 0.55
CA PHE A 231 16.07 -1.90 -0.72
C PHE A 231 16.96 -0.87 -1.40
N VAL A 232 16.75 -0.70 -2.71
CA VAL A 232 17.38 0.37 -3.50
C VAL A 232 16.32 1.44 -3.80
N TYR A 233 16.48 2.63 -3.23
CA TYR A 233 15.60 3.76 -3.53
C TYR A 233 16.05 4.45 -4.82
N ALA A 234 15.24 4.41 -5.88
CA ALA A 234 15.64 4.99 -7.16
C ALA A 234 15.91 6.51 -7.06
N GLY A 235 15.26 7.20 -6.12
CA GLY A 235 15.46 8.64 -5.90
C GLY A 235 16.82 9.02 -5.31
N ASP A 236 17.64 8.06 -4.87
CA ASP A 236 19.00 8.34 -4.37
C ASP A 236 19.98 8.70 -5.50
N PHE A 237 19.66 8.36 -6.74
CA PHE A 237 20.56 8.50 -7.90
C PHE A 237 20.37 9.81 -8.65
N GLU A 238 21.40 10.30 -9.32
CA GLU A 238 21.37 11.55 -10.10
C GLU A 238 20.82 11.37 -11.51
N SER A 239 20.81 10.13 -12.01
CA SER A 239 20.28 9.77 -13.31
C SER A 239 19.87 8.31 -13.37
N MET A 240 19.09 7.97 -14.40
CA MET A 240 18.71 6.59 -14.70
C MET A 240 19.94 5.71 -14.98
N GLN A 241 20.98 6.27 -15.63
CA GLN A 241 22.24 5.58 -15.85
C GLN A 241 22.94 5.27 -14.51
N SER A 242 23.04 6.25 -13.59
CA SER A 242 23.67 6.01 -12.29
C SER A 242 22.91 4.99 -11.42
N LEU A 243 21.58 4.88 -11.56
CA LEU A 243 20.80 3.79 -10.98
C LEU A 243 21.20 2.44 -11.61
N ALA A 244 21.29 2.37 -12.94
CA ALA A 244 21.68 1.16 -13.65
C ALA A 244 23.09 0.69 -13.27
N ASP A 245 24.05 1.61 -13.24
CA ASP A 245 25.44 1.35 -12.87
C ASP A 245 25.54 0.81 -11.44
N TYR A 246 24.74 1.37 -10.52
CA TYR A 246 24.67 0.87 -9.15
C TYR A 246 24.09 -0.55 -9.08
N LEU A 247 23.02 -0.84 -9.82
CA LEU A 247 22.46 -2.20 -9.86
C LEU A 247 23.46 -3.21 -10.43
N ASN A 248 24.24 -2.85 -11.46
CA ASN A 248 25.32 -3.69 -11.99
C ASN A 248 26.40 -3.93 -10.93
N LYS A 249 26.89 -2.87 -10.27
CA LYS A 249 27.87 -2.98 -9.19
C LYS A 249 27.39 -3.93 -8.08
N VAL A 250 26.14 -3.78 -7.64
CA VAL A 250 25.57 -4.65 -6.61
C VAL A 250 25.39 -6.08 -7.13
N ALA A 251 25.08 -6.29 -8.41
CA ALA A 251 24.96 -7.62 -9.01
C ALA A 251 26.31 -8.34 -9.16
N GLU A 252 27.41 -7.61 -9.30
CA GLU A 252 28.75 -8.17 -9.50
C GLU A 252 29.51 -8.40 -8.18
N ASP A 253 29.08 -7.77 -7.09
CA ASP A 253 29.70 -7.90 -5.77
C ASP A 253 28.81 -8.76 -4.82
N PRO A 254 29.16 -10.04 -4.58
CA PRO A 254 28.43 -10.91 -3.68
C PRO A 254 28.31 -10.38 -2.25
N LYS A 255 29.35 -9.69 -1.75
CA LYS A 255 29.33 -9.15 -0.38
C LYS A 255 28.35 -7.99 -0.29
N LEU A 256 28.35 -7.10 -1.27
CA LEU A 256 27.41 -5.98 -1.33
C LEU A 256 25.96 -6.49 -1.51
N TYR A 257 25.73 -7.45 -2.41
CA TYR A 257 24.41 -8.05 -2.61
C TYR A 257 23.87 -8.70 -1.33
N ASN A 258 24.67 -9.55 -0.68
CA ASN A 258 24.26 -10.24 0.54
C ASN A 258 24.05 -9.28 1.72
N SER A 259 24.67 -8.09 1.71
CA SER A 259 24.44 -7.06 2.74
C SER A 259 22.98 -6.59 2.84
N PHE A 260 22.20 -6.70 1.75
CA PHE A 260 20.78 -6.35 1.73
C PHE A 260 19.88 -7.32 2.51
N PHE A 261 20.41 -8.45 2.97
CA PHE A 261 19.68 -9.48 3.71
C PHE A 261 20.03 -9.53 5.20
N LYS A 262 20.98 -8.70 5.64
CA LYS A 262 21.42 -8.64 7.06
C LYS A 262 20.28 -8.31 8.03
N TRP A 263 19.25 -7.60 7.58
CA TRP A 263 18.08 -7.29 8.42
C TRP A 263 17.35 -8.56 8.92
N LYS A 264 17.51 -9.71 8.25
CA LYS A 264 16.86 -10.98 8.64
C LYS A 264 17.38 -11.54 9.96
N SER A 265 18.56 -11.14 10.44
CA SER A 265 19.08 -11.57 11.75
C SER A 265 18.50 -10.75 12.90
N ILE A 266 17.98 -9.55 12.63
CA ILE A 266 17.49 -8.63 13.66
C ILE A 266 15.96 -8.55 13.73
N GLY A 267 15.25 -9.05 12.72
CA GLY A 267 13.79 -9.02 12.74
C GLY A 267 13.14 -9.84 11.63
N ARG A 268 11.80 -9.80 11.62
CA ARG A 268 10.95 -10.52 10.66
C ARG A 268 9.91 -9.61 10.04
N ILE A 269 9.52 -9.96 8.82
CA ILE A 269 8.38 -9.36 8.13
C ILE A 269 7.12 -10.19 8.41
N ARG A 270 6.05 -9.52 8.80
CA ARG A 270 4.68 -10.04 8.77
C ARG A 270 3.93 -9.34 7.64
N GLU A 271 3.54 -10.09 6.62
CA GLU A 271 2.61 -9.59 5.61
C GLU A 271 1.19 -9.67 6.16
N SER A 272 0.38 -8.64 5.91
CA SER A 272 -1.05 -8.72 6.20
C SER A 272 -1.72 -9.58 5.14
N ASP A 273 -2.71 -10.38 5.51
CA ASP A 273 -3.46 -11.13 4.53
C ASP A 273 -4.39 -10.22 3.74
N PHE A 274 -4.73 -10.64 2.52
CA PHE A 274 -5.70 -9.92 1.71
C PHE A 274 -7.07 -9.84 2.41
N SER A 275 -7.41 -10.85 3.23
CA SER A 275 -8.58 -10.84 4.09
C SER A 275 -8.52 -9.73 5.12
N ASP A 276 -7.39 -9.56 5.79
CA ASP A 276 -7.25 -8.61 6.91
C ASP A 276 -7.45 -7.16 6.47
N ARG A 277 -7.11 -6.84 5.23
CA ARG A 277 -7.19 -5.47 4.69
C ARG A 277 -8.56 -5.09 4.15
N ARG A 278 -9.45 -6.05 3.92
CA ARG A 278 -10.73 -5.79 3.25
C ARG A 278 -11.90 -5.99 4.17
N ILE A 279 -12.70 -4.92 4.31
CA ILE A 279 -13.88 -4.85 5.18
C ILE A 279 -14.98 -5.89 4.89
N VAL A 280 -14.84 -6.67 3.83
CA VAL A 280 -15.74 -7.78 3.51
C VAL A 280 -15.31 -9.10 4.14
N TYR A 281 -14.26 -9.12 4.98
CA TYR A 281 -13.80 -10.31 5.67
C TYR A 281 -13.95 -10.18 7.19
N ARG A 282 -13.98 -11.34 7.84
CA ARG A 282 -14.26 -11.47 9.28
C ARG A 282 -13.30 -10.64 10.13
N ASP A 283 -12.00 -10.78 9.93
CA ASP A 283 -11.00 -10.21 10.84
C ASP A 283 -11.03 -8.68 10.82
N SER A 284 -11.15 -8.07 9.63
CA SER A 284 -11.36 -6.62 9.51
C SER A 284 -12.63 -6.15 10.22
N MET A 285 -13.73 -6.90 10.14
CA MET A 285 -14.99 -6.58 10.81
C MET A 285 -14.91 -6.75 12.33
N CYS A 286 -14.19 -7.76 12.80
CA CYS A 286 -13.97 -7.95 14.23
C CYS A 286 -13.10 -6.85 14.83
N HIS A 287 -12.02 -6.44 14.16
CA HIS A 287 -11.23 -5.27 14.60
C HIS A 287 -12.08 -3.99 14.68
N LEU A 288 -12.94 -3.75 13.69
CA LEU A 288 -13.85 -2.60 13.72
C LEU A 288 -14.85 -2.69 14.88
N LEU A 289 -15.42 -3.87 15.16
CA LEU A 289 -16.33 -4.07 16.28
C LEU A 289 -15.66 -3.74 17.61
N GLU A 290 -14.46 -4.25 17.85
CA GLU A 290 -13.68 -3.99 19.06
C GLU A 290 -13.41 -2.50 19.25
N PHE A 291 -13.00 -1.83 18.18
CA PHE A 291 -12.77 -0.39 18.19
C PHE A 291 -14.04 0.39 18.53
N VAL A 292 -15.16 0.07 17.86
CA VAL A 292 -16.45 0.74 18.08
C VAL A 292 -16.94 0.54 19.53
N LYS A 293 -16.80 -0.67 20.08
CA LYS A 293 -17.15 -0.95 21.47
C LYS A 293 -16.30 -0.14 22.45
N LYS A 294 -14.98 -0.08 22.22
CA LYS A 294 -14.06 0.71 23.05
C LYS A 294 -14.46 2.19 23.08
N GLN A 295 -14.77 2.78 21.92
CA GLN A 295 -15.23 4.17 21.85
C GLN A 295 -16.57 4.43 22.54
N ARG A 296 -17.55 3.53 22.36
CA ARG A 296 -18.86 3.68 23.01
C ARG A 296 -18.74 3.60 24.55
N ASN A 297 -17.81 2.78 25.05
CA ASN A 297 -17.60 2.61 26.49
C ASN A 297 -16.81 3.76 27.13
N SER A 298 -15.87 4.39 26.42
CA SER A 298 -15.00 5.40 27.01
C SER A 298 -15.69 6.75 27.26
N LYS A 299 -16.88 7.03 26.71
CA LYS A 299 -17.54 8.38 26.66
C LYS A 299 -16.66 9.52 26.12
N GLU A 300 -15.38 9.27 25.86
CA GLU A 300 -14.48 10.12 25.11
C GLU A 300 -14.98 10.14 23.67
N ASN A 301 -15.50 11.30 23.27
CA ASN A 301 -15.57 11.70 21.87
C ASN A 301 -14.15 11.92 21.33
N SER A 302 -13.24 10.96 21.49
CA SER A 302 -12.04 10.91 20.66
C SER A 302 -12.45 10.30 19.31
N ALA A 303 -13.42 10.92 18.62
CA ALA A 303 -13.38 10.90 17.17
C ALA A 303 -11.96 11.40 16.86
N GLY A 304 -11.06 10.50 16.42
CA GLY A 304 -9.64 10.81 16.33
C GLY A 304 -9.51 12.18 15.67
N GLU A 305 -8.83 13.12 16.34
CA GLU A 305 -8.71 14.50 15.87
C GLU A 305 -8.58 14.50 14.35
N GLY A 306 -9.58 15.12 13.70
CA GLY A 306 -10.00 14.77 12.36
C GLY A 306 -8.83 14.53 11.42
N TRP A 307 -8.57 13.26 11.08
CA TRP A 307 -7.57 12.93 10.08
C TRP A 307 -8.03 13.54 8.77
N ASP A 308 -7.39 14.64 8.43
CA ASP A 308 -7.77 15.44 7.30
C ASP A 308 -7.26 14.78 6.02
N LEU A 309 -8.18 14.18 5.28
CA LEU A 309 -7.86 13.43 4.06
C LEU A 309 -7.20 14.29 2.97
N TYR A 310 -7.16 15.61 3.12
CA TYR A 310 -6.48 16.54 2.23
C TYR A 310 -5.12 17.05 2.76
N ASP A 311 -4.70 16.65 3.95
CA ASP A 311 -3.41 17.04 4.52
C ASP A 311 -2.23 16.34 3.83
N SER A 312 -1.02 16.74 4.23
CA SER A 312 0.22 16.21 3.68
C SER A 312 0.49 14.74 4.04
N SER A 313 -0.23 14.15 4.98
CA SER A 313 -0.11 12.74 5.33
C SER A 313 -0.98 11.83 4.46
N TRP A 314 -1.95 12.39 3.73
CA TRP A 314 -2.79 11.63 2.81
C TRP A 314 -2.77 12.23 1.40
N LEU A 315 -3.89 12.73 0.89
CA LEU A 315 -3.98 13.21 -0.50
C LEU A 315 -3.01 14.35 -0.80
N GLY A 316 -2.82 15.28 0.14
CA GLY A 316 -1.91 16.40 -0.01
C GLY A 316 -0.43 16.01 -0.04
N GLY A 317 -0.10 14.78 0.39
CA GLY A 317 1.25 14.23 0.31
C GLY A 317 1.59 13.57 -1.02
N CYS A 318 0.60 13.28 -1.87
CA CYS A 318 0.78 12.63 -3.17
C CYS A 318 1.28 13.62 -4.25
N LYS A 319 2.45 14.23 -4.06
CA LYS A 319 2.97 15.32 -4.90
C LYS A 319 3.85 14.86 -6.07
N GLY A 320 4.01 13.55 -6.27
CA GLY A 320 4.88 12.96 -7.28
C GLY A 320 5.96 12.09 -6.66
N CYS A 321 6.70 11.37 -7.52
CA CYS A 321 7.59 10.29 -7.06
C CYS A 321 8.97 10.75 -6.61
N SER A 322 9.41 11.93 -7.03
CA SER A 322 10.67 12.55 -6.61
C SER A 322 10.72 14.00 -7.09
N ASN A 323 11.53 14.82 -6.43
CA ASN A 323 11.85 16.17 -6.86
C ASN A 323 12.97 16.21 -7.92
N LYS A 324 13.72 15.11 -8.11
CA LYS A 324 14.78 15.02 -9.12
C LYS A 324 14.17 15.02 -10.52
N GLU A 325 14.71 15.85 -11.41
CA GLU A 325 14.15 16.09 -12.74
C GLU A 325 14.00 14.80 -13.57
N TRP A 326 15.01 13.93 -13.52
CA TRP A 326 15.03 12.70 -14.30
C TRP A 326 13.94 11.69 -13.91
N ILE A 327 13.42 11.76 -12.67
CA ILE A 327 12.23 10.99 -12.24
C ILE A 327 10.96 11.82 -12.48
N ARG A 328 10.99 13.11 -12.16
CA ARG A 328 9.84 14.01 -12.25
C ARG A 328 9.24 14.07 -13.66
N LYS A 329 10.05 13.89 -14.71
CA LYS A 329 9.57 13.82 -16.11
C LYS A 329 8.57 12.67 -16.39
N TYR A 330 8.49 11.68 -15.50
CA TYR A 330 7.51 10.60 -15.56
C TYR A 330 6.21 10.91 -14.82
N ASN A 331 6.16 11.99 -14.04
CA ASN A 331 4.89 12.43 -13.44
C ASN A 331 3.92 12.81 -14.57
N LYS A 332 2.70 12.32 -14.48
CA LYS A 332 1.64 12.73 -15.39
C LYS A 332 1.18 14.11 -14.93
N SER A 333 1.12 15.06 -15.87
CA SER A 333 0.39 16.30 -15.64
C SER A 333 -1.01 15.93 -15.18
N ALA A 334 -1.50 16.63 -14.14
CA ALA A 334 -2.85 16.46 -13.63
C ALA A 334 -3.85 16.94 -14.71
N GLY A 335 -4.03 16.15 -15.77
CA GLY A 335 -4.91 16.46 -16.88
C GLY A 335 -6.33 16.50 -16.36
N SER A 336 -6.88 17.70 -16.20
CA SER A 336 -8.30 18.13 -16.08
C SER A 336 -9.29 17.35 -15.20
N ARG A 337 -8.91 16.21 -14.59
CA ARG A 337 -9.69 15.44 -13.62
C ARG A 337 -9.53 15.95 -12.19
N PHE A 338 -8.63 16.92 -11.97
CA PHE A 338 -8.14 17.27 -10.64
C PHE A 338 -8.44 18.72 -10.21
N THR A 339 -9.13 19.52 -11.02
CA THR A 339 -9.67 20.82 -10.59
C THR A 339 -11.08 20.65 -10.08
N PHE A 340 -11.20 20.29 -8.81
CA PHE A 340 -12.45 20.48 -8.07
C PHE A 340 -12.26 21.64 -7.09
N ASN A 341 -12.49 22.86 -7.62
CA ASN A 341 -12.88 24.01 -6.80
C ASN A 341 -14.12 23.67 -5.96
#